data_AF-A0A9W3HL85-F1
#
_entry.id   AF-A0A9W3HL85-F1
#
_cell.length_a   1.000
_cell.length_b   1.000
_cell.length_c   1.000
_cell.angle_alpha   90.00
_cell.angle_beta   90.00
_cell.angle_gamma   90.00
#
_symmetry.space_group_name_H-M   'P 1'
#
loop_
_entity.id
_entity.type
_entity.pdbx_description
1 polymer ?
#
loop_
_entity_poly.entity_id
_entity_poly.type
_entity_poly.pdbx_seq_one_letter_code
_entity_poly.pdbx_strand_id
1 'polypeptide(L)'
;MNNSLDYLAYPVIVSNHRQSTSFRKKLDFGHYAFHKNRIQIVKPTVDTKPPAAHIHHILKLSKLQSEQKRIDKIEYENKQLCQKIANAHRGPAKVDCWNEYFSKRIRGATSEIQPGIFSPEMNRLLTMEKTQEKALGFLSCLRSQDTPKWPNAQS
;
A
#
# COMPACT_ATOMS: atom_id res chain seq x y z
N MET A 1 -57.16 82.48 -27.91
CA MET A 1 -55.98 81.80 -27.33
C MET A 1 -56.23 80.32 -27.46
N ASN A 2 -55.74 79.70 -28.54
CA ASN A 2 -56.09 78.33 -28.91
C ASN A 2 -54.84 77.46 -28.67
N ASN A 3 -54.80 76.76 -27.54
CA ASN A 3 -53.71 75.85 -27.21
C ASN A 3 -53.93 74.54 -27.99
N SER A 4 -53.27 74.40 -29.16
CA SER A 4 -53.16 73.11 -29.85
C SER A 4 -52.16 72.25 -29.07
N LEU A 5 -52.66 71.41 -28.18
CA LEU A 5 -51.85 70.37 -27.56
C LEU A 5 -51.60 69.28 -28.61
N ASP A 6 -50.48 69.38 -29.30
CA ASP A 6 -49.99 68.34 -30.20
C ASP A 6 -49.58 67.13 -29.35
N TYR A 7 -50.50 66.18 -29.19
CA TYR A 7 -50.22 64.90 -28.57
C TYR A 7 -49.26 64.11 -29.46
N LEU A 8 -47.99 64.04 -29.04
CA LEU A 8 -46.98 63.20 -29.67
C LEU A 8 -47.30 61.73 -29.33
N ALA A 9 -48.21 61.13 -30.10
CA ALA A 9 -48.57 59.72 -29.95
C ALA A 9 -47.44 58.85 -30.49
N TYR A 10 -46.61 58.32 -29.60
CA TYR A 10 -45.66 57.28 -29.95
C TYR A 10 -46.43 55.97 -30.20
N PRO A 11 -46.24 55.30 -31.35
CA PRO A 11 -46.93 54.04 -31.61
C PRO A 11 -46.54 53.01 -30.55
N VAL A 12 -47.52 52.44 -29.87
CA VAL A 12 -47.32 51.32 -28.94
C VAL A 12 -46.92 50.10 -29.77
N ILE A 13 -45.63 49.77 -29.78
CA ILE A 13 -45.14 48.53 -30.40
C ILE A 13 -45.50 47.37 -29.47
N VAL A 14 -46.73 46.87 -29.58
CA VAL A 14 -47.11 45.62 -28.92
C VAL A 14 -46.48 44.47 -29.71
N SER A 15 -45.66 43.68 -29.03
CA SER A 15 -45.09 42.44 -29.57
C SER A 15 -46.21 41.42 -29.80
N ASN A 16 -46.89 41.49 -30.94
CA ASN A 16 -47.86 40.47 -31.32
C ASN A 16 -47.09 39.17 -31.63
N HIS A 17 -47.22 38.13 -30.78
CA HIS A 17 -46.55 36.84 -30.98
C HIS A 17 -46.83 36.19 -32.36
N ARG A 18 -47.92 36.61 -33.04
CA ARG A 18 -48.34 36.15 -34.37
C ARG A 18 -47.86 37.02 -35.52
N GLN A 19 -47.37 38.23 -35.26
CA GLN A 19 -46.89 39.13 -36.31
C GLN A 19 -45.37 39.23 -36.24
N SER A 20 -44.69 38.29 -36.89
CA SER A 20 -43.27 38.43 -37.16
C SER A 20 -43.07 39.60 -38.12
N THR A 21 -42.42 40.67 -37.66
CA THR A 21 -42.07 41.81 -38.50
C THR A 21 -41.19 41.37 -39.67
N SER A 22 -41.27 42.08 -40.79
CA SER A 22 -40.40 41.82 -41.96
C SER A 22 -38.92 41.88 -41.59
N PHE A 23 -38.57 42.73 -40.63
CA PHE A 23 -37.23 42.83 -40.05
C PHE A 23 -36.80 41.54 -39.33
N ARG A 24 -37.66 40.98 -38.46
CA ARG A 24 -37.39 39.69 -37.80
C ARG A 24 -37.13 38.58 -38.83
N LYS A 25 -37.96 38.49 -39.87
CA LYS A 25 -37.79 37.49 -40.95
C LYS A 25 -36.46 37.63 -41.67
N LYS A 26 -35.99 38.86 -41.92
CA LYS A 26 -34.67 39.12 -42.54
C LYS A 26 -33.51 38.71 -41.64
N LEU A 27 -33.62 38.97 -40.33
CA LEU A 27 -32.62 38.53 -39.36
C LEU A 27 -32.55 37.01 -39.27
N ASP A 28 -33.70 36.34 -39.18
CA ASP A 28 -33.78 34.89 -39.12
C ASP A 28 -33.21 34.25 -40.40
N PHE A 29 -33.51 34.83 -41.56
CA PHE A 29 -32.96 34.38 -42.84
C PHE A 29 -31.42 34.53 -42.89
N GLY A 30 -30.88 35.65 -42.38
CA GLY A 30 -29.43 35.85 -42.29
C GLY A 30 -28.75 34.78 -41.42
N HIS A 31 -29.33 34.47 -40.25
CA HIS A 31 -28.85 33.41 -39.37
C HIS A 31 -28.92 32.03 -40.04
N TYR A 32 -30.03 31.74 -40.72
CA TYR A 32 -30.22 30.49 -41.45
C TYR A 32 -29.20 30.33 -42.58
N ALA A 33 -29.01 31.35 -43.41
CA ALA A 33 -28.07 31.32 -44.52
C ALA A 33 -26.63 31.15 -44.04
N PHE A 34 -26.25 31.88 -42.99
CA PHE A 34 -24.94 31.74 -42.35
C PHE A 34 -24.72 30.33 -41.78
N HIS A 35 -25.71 29.79 -41.08
CA HIS A 35 -25.64 28.43 -40.54
C HIS A 35 -25.51 27.37 -41.65
N LYS A 36 -26.31 27.47 -42.71
CA LYS A 36 -26.22 26.60 -43.89
C LYS A 36 -24.84 26.67 -44.55
N ASN A 37 -24.31 27.87 -44.72
CA ASN A 37 -22.99 28.08 -45.29
C ASN A 37 -21.89 27.45 -44.41
N ARG A 38 -21.99 27.60 -43.07
CA ARG A 38 -21.08 26.93 -42.13
C ARG A 38 -21.15 25.41 -42.23
N ILE A 39 -22.35 24.83 -42.27
CA ILE A 39 -22.50 23.36 -42.43
C ILE A 39 -21.86 22.88 -43.73
N GLN A 40 -22.02 23.63 -44.82
CA GLN A 40 -21.46 23.26 -46.13
C GLN A 40 -19.93 23.39 -46.18
N ILE A 41 -19.35 24.36 -45.47
CA ILE A 41 -17.90 24.61 -45.45
C ILE A 41 -17.17 23.72 -44.44
N VAL A 42 -17.83 23.37 -43.32
CA VAL A 42 -17.22 22.57 -42.27
C VAL A 42 -16.90 21.17 -42.82
N LYS A 43 -15.61 20.85 -42.82
CA LYS A 43 -15.14 19.49 -43.10
C LYS A 43 -15.52 18.59 -41.92
N PRO A 44 -16.21 17.46 -42.13
CA PRO A 44 -16.45 16.50 -41.06
C PRO A 44 -15.10 15.95 -40.58
N THR A 45 -14.62 16.46 -39.46
CA THR A 45 -13.34 16.08 -38.86
C THR A 45 -13.66 15.51 -37.49
N VAL A 46 -13.28 14.25 -37.29
CA VAL A 46 -13.33 13.61 -35.97
C VAL A 46 -12.17 14.18 -35.15
N ASP A 47 -12.47 14.69 -33.96
CA ASP A 47 -11.42 15.10 -33.03
C ASP A 47 -10.68 13.84 -32.56
N THR A 48 -9.48 13.62 -33.08
CA THR A 48 -8.60 12.50 -32.69
C THR A 48 -7.60 12.91 -31.62
N LYS A 49 -7.75 14.09 -31.01
CA LYS A 49 -6.83 14.53 -29.98
C LYS A 49 -7.01 13.65 -28.74
N PRO A 50 -5.90 13.21 -28.12
CA PRO A 50 -5.99 12.53 -26.84
C PRO A 50 -6.62 13.48 -25.81
N PRO A 51 -7.50 12.99 -24.93
CA PRO A 51 -8.05 13.80 -23.86
C PRO A 51 -6.91 14.31 -22.96
N ALA A 52 -7.11 15.51 -22.39
CA ALA A 52 -6.11 16.13 -21.55
C ALA A 52 -5.73 15.21 -20.38
N ALA A 53 -4.44 14.88 -20.29
CA ALA A 53 -3.90 14.06 -19.23
C ALA A 53 -3.81 14.89 -17.94
N HIS A 54 -4.80 14.73 -17.06
CA HIS A 54 -4.77 15.36 -15.75
C HIS A 54 -3.95 14.52 -14.76
N ILE A 55 -3.01 15.17 -14.07
CA ILE A 55 -2.07 14.52 -13.14
C ILE A 55 -2.81 13.75 -12.03
N HIS A 56 -3.94 14.26 -11.53
CA HIS A 56 -4.72 13.60 -10.47
C HIS A 56 -5.43 12.31 -10.93
N HIS A 57 -5.62 12.10 -12.25
CA HIS A 57 -6.09 10.83 -12.79
C HIS A 57 -4.99 9.77 -12.84
N ILE A 58 -3.75 10.20 -13.07
CA ILE A 58 -2.58 9.32 -13.22
C ILE A 58 -1.97 8.99 -11.85
N LEU A 59 -1.84 10.01 -10.99
CA LEU A 59 -1.15 9.92 -9.71
C LEU A 59 -2.13 10.12 -8.55
N LYS A 60 -2.38 9.05 -7.79
CA LYS A 60 -3.17 9.10 -6.55
C LYS A 60 -2.25 9.27 -5.35
N LEU A 61 -1.95 10.53 -5.01
CA LEU A 61 -1.02 10.89 -3.93
C LEU A 61 -1.38 10.27 -2.57
N SER A 62 -2.67 10.18 -2.23
CA SER A 62 -3.13 9.58 -0.98
C SER A 62 -2.76 8.10 -0.85
N LYS A 63 -2.80 7.35 -1.96
CA LYS A 63 -2.37 5.94 -2.00
C LYS A 63 -0.87 5.82 -1.79
N LEU A 64 -0.08 6.67 -2.46
CA LEU A 64 1.37 6.67 -2.29
C LEU A 64 1.77 6.96 -0.84
N GLN A 65 1.10 7.94 -0.22
CA GLN A 65 1.34 8.28 1.19
C GLN A 65 0.94 7.15 2.14
N SER A 66 -0.16 6.44 1.88
CA SER A 66 -0.55 5.29 2.73
C SER A 66 0.44 4.13 2.60
N GLU A 67 0.92 3.85 1.39
CA GLU A 67 1.93 2.82 1.17
C GLU A 67 3.26 3.18 1.85
N GLN A 68 3.70 4.44 1.76
CA GLN A 68 4.92 4.88 2.43
C GLN A 68 4.84 4.67 3.95
N LYS A 69 3.73 5.09 4.59
CA LYS A 69 3.52 4.88 6.03
C LYS A 69 3.54 3.40 6.42
N ARG A 70 3.00 2.53 5.56
CA ARG A 70 3.02 1.08 5.78
C ARG A 70 4.44 0.52 5.70
N ILE A 71 5.22 0.97 4.72
CA ILE A 71 6.63 0.60 4.55
C ILE A 71 7.44 1.08 5.77
N ASP A 72 7.30 2.34 6.17
CA ASP A 72 8.01 2.92 7.32
C ASP A 72 7.76 2.10 8.61
N LYS A 73 6.52 1.64 8.81
CA LYS A 73 6.16 0.78 9.93
C LYS A 73 6.88 -0.57 9.87
N ILE A 74 6.88 -1.22 8.70
CA ILE A 74 7.55 -2.51 8.49
C ILE A 74 9.06 -2.37 8.71
N GLU A 75 9.68 -1.31 8.19
CA GLU A 75 11.12 -1.06 8.36
C GLU A 75 11.49 -0.85 9.83
N TYR A 76 10.65 -0.12 10.58
CA TYR A 76 10.83 0.06 12.01
C TYR A 76 10.75 -1.29 12.76
N GLU A 77 9.72 -2.09 12.47
CA GLU A 77 9.54 -3.42 13.08
C GLU A 77 10.70 -4.36 12.73
N ASN A 78 11.17 -4.35 11.48
CA ASN A 78 12.31 -5.14 11.03
C ASN A 78 13.59 -4.75 11.76
N LYS A 79 13.86 -3.47 11.99
CA LYS A 79 15.01 -3.02 12.80
C LYS A 79 14.93 -3.56 14.23
N GLN A 80 13.74 -3.51 14.85
CA GLN A 80 13.55 -4.06 16.21
C GLN A 80 13.76 -5.57 16.25
N LEU A 81 13.27 -6.31 15.25
CA LEU A 81 13.46 -7.75 15.13
C LEU A 81 14.94 -8.11 14.94
N CYS A 82 15.65 -7.42 14.03
CA CYS A 82 17.08 -7.61 13.83
C CYS A 82 17.87 -7.40 15.13
N GLN A 83 17.53 -6.38 15.91
CA GLN A 83 18.17 -6.15 17.21
C GLN A 83 17.91 -7.31 18.18
N LYS A 84 16.67 -7.82 18.25
CA LYS A 84 16.32 -8.97 19.12
C LYS A 84 17.06 -10.23 18.70
N ILE A 85 17.15 -10.50 17.40
CA ILE A 85 17.89 -11.64 16.84
C ILE A 85 19.38 -11.51 17.19
N ALA A 86 19.98 -10.34 16.96
CA ALA A 86 21.38 -10.10 17.30
C ALA A 86 21.67 -10.29 18.80
N ASN A 87 20.76 -9.81 19.66
CA ASN A 87 20.87 -9.99 21.11
C ASN A 87 20.77 -11.48 21.51
N ALA A 88 19.84 -12.23 20.90
CA ALA A 88 19.68 -13.66 21.15
C ALA A 88 20.92 -14.47 20.68
N HIS A 89 21.51 -14.09 19.55
CA HIS A 89 22.75 -14.70 19.05
C HIS A 89 23.97 -14.38 19.92
N ARG A 90 24.05 -13.18 20.51
CA ARG A 90 25.20 -12.75 21.31
C ARG A 90 25.16 -13.25 22.75
N GLY A 91 23.97 -13.42 23.33
CA GLY A 91 23.81 -13.89 24.70
C GLY A 91 24.03 -15.40 24.83
N PRO A 92 24.47 -15.91 26.00
CA PRO A 92 24.39 -17.34 26.29
C PRO A 92 22.91 -17.76 26.16
N ALA A 93 22.64 -18.91 25.53
CA ALA A 93 21.30 -19.45 25.37
C ALA A 93 20.67 -19.73 26.75
N LYS A 94 20.07 -18.70 27.34
CA LYS A 94 19.34 -18.81 28.61
C LYS A 94 17.98 -19.38 28.26
N VAL A 95 17.85 -20.68 28.48
CA VAL A 95 16.58 -21.38 28.41
C VAL A 95 15.78 -20.98 29.65
N ASP A 96 14.71 -20.19 29.47
CA ASP A 96 13.86 -19.72 30.58
C ASP A 96 13.04 -20.85 31.23
N CYS A 97 13.07 -22.06 30.69
CA CYS A 97 12.42 -23.24 31.27
C CYS A 97 13.38 -24.18 31.97
N TRP A 98 14.07 -23.69 33.01
CA TRP A 98 14.40 -24.61 34.10
C TRP A 98 13.12 -24.80 34.87
N ASN A 99 12.35 -25.82 34.49
CA ASN A 99 11.17 -26.22 35.24
C ASN A 99 11.67 -26.63 36.63
N GLU A 100 11.56 -25.73 37.60
CA GLU A 100 11.95 -25.97 38.98
C GLU A 100 10.95 -27.00 39.52
N TYR A 101 11.29 -28.27 39.31
CA TYR A 101 10.48 -29.40 39.72
C TYR A 101 10.55 -29.42 41.24
N PHE A 102 9.69 -28.64 41.89
CA PHE A 102 9.49 -28.70 43.32
C PHE A 102 9.13 -30.15 43.64
N SER A 103 10.12 -30.87 44.17
CA SER A 103 9.93 -32.22 44.68
C SER A 103 8.98 -32.09 45.87
N LYS A 104 7.68 -32.14 45.61
CA LYS A 104 6.66 -32.32 46.63
C LYS A 104 6.97 -33.67 47.27
N ARG A 105 7.69 -33.64 48.38
CA ARG A 105 7.97 -34.80 49.23
C ARG A 105 6.61 -35.36 49.64
N ILE A 106 6.17 -36.43 48.98
CA ILE A 106 5.01 -37.22 49.39
C ILE A 106 5.38 -37.84 50.73
N ARG A 107 5.01 -37.16 51.83
CA ARG A 107 5.14 -37.69 53.18
C ARG A 107 3.96 -38.62 53.42
N GLY A 108 4.19 -39.91 53.21
CA GLY A 108 3.25 -40.96 53.56
C GLY A 108 3.41 -42.14 52.62
N ALA A 109 3.93 -43.24 53.15
CA ALA A 109 4.06 -44.55 52.50
C ALA A 109 5.18 -44.71 51.46
N THR A 110 6.44 -44.82 51.92
CA THR A 110 7.25 -46.03 51.68
C THR A 110 8.53 -45.97 52.52
N SER A 111 8.62 -46.89 53.48
CA SER A 111 9.87 -47.37 54.02
C SER A 111 10.77 -47.87 52.89
N GLU A 112 12.07 -47.59 52.98
CA GLU A 112 13.15 -48.19 52.18
C GLU A 112 13.16 -47.86 50.67
N ILE A 113 13.80 -46.75 50.31
CA ILE A 113 14.38 -46.58 48.97
C ILE A 113 15.89 -46.49 49.15
N GLN A 114 16.59 -47.56 48.80
CA GLN A 114 18.04 -47.54 48.63
C GLN A 114 18.40 -46.53 47.51
N PRO A 115 19.46 -45.72 47.66
CA PRO A 115 20.00 -44.93 46.56
C PRO A 115 20.69 -45.88 45.56
N GLY A 116 19.92 -46.45 44.64
CA GLY A 116 20.42 -47.55 43.83
C GLY A 116 19.63 -47.83 42.56
N ILE A 117 19.22 -46.80 41.79
CA ILE A 117 18.80 -47.00 40.40
C ILE A 117 19.26 -45.81 39.54
N PHE A 118 20.56 -45.58 39.47
CA PHE A 118 21.15 -45.10 38.22
C PHE A 118 21.85 -46.32 37.62
N SER A 119 21.19 -46.96 36.66
CA SER A 119 21.66 -48.20 36.06
C SER A 119 23.09 -48.01 35.50
N PRO A 120 24.03 -48.95 35.76
CA PRO A 120 25.37 -48.95 35.15
C PRO A 120 25.36 -48.88 33.62
N GLU A 121 24.22 -49.25 33.01
CA GLU A 121 24.01 -49.28 31.57
C GLU A 121 23.95 -47.89 30.93
N MET A 122 23.36 -46.90 31.61
CA MET A 122 23.28 -45.52 31.09
C MET A 122 24.64 -44.83 31.03
N ASN A 123 25.53 -45.15 31.98
CA ASN A 123 26.89 -44.61 31.98
C ASN A 123 27.74 -45.23 30.85
N ARG A 124 27.47 -46.48 30.45
CA ARG A 124 28.15 -47.12 29.30
C ARG A 124 27.73 -46.52 27.96
N LEU A 125 26.44 -46.26 27.78
CA LEU A 125 25.93 -45.61 26.56
C LEU A 125 26.48 -44.19 26.39
N LEU A 126 26.52 -43.41 27.47
CA LEU A 126 27.08 -42.06 27.46
C LEU A 126 28.60 -42.04 27.18
N THR A 127 29.33 -43.09 27.60
CA THR A 127 30.76 -43.22 27.27
C THR A 127 31.01 -43.65 25.83
N MET A 128 30.13 -44.44 25.22
CA MET A 128 30.24 -44.84 23.81
C MET A 128 29.96 -43.66 22.88
N GLU A 129 28.95 -42.85 23.19
CA GLU A 129 28.57 -41.67 22.40
C GLU A 129 29.69 -40.60 22.41
N LYS A 130 30.26 -40.32 23.59
CA LYS A 130 31.45 -39.44 23.71
C LYS A 130 32.69 -39.97 23.01
N THR A 131 32.81 -41.29 22.86
CA THR A 131 33.94 -41.91 22.14
C THR A 131 33.73 -41.83 20.62
N GLN A 132 32.49 -41.95 20.14
CA GLN A 132 32.15 -41.76 18.72
C GLN A 132 32.31 -40.31 18.27
N GLU A 133 31.89 -39.32 19.07
CA GLU A 133 32.09 -37.89 18.75
C GLU A 133 33.59 -37.51 18.69
N LYS A 134 34.42 -38.18 19.49
CA LYS A 134 35.88 -37.96 19.53
C LYS A 134 36.61 -38.69 18.40
N ALA A 135 36.11 -39.85 17.96
CA ALA A 135 36.66 -40.64 16.86
C ALA A 135 36.25 -40.11 15.47
N LEU A 136 35.03 -39.56 15.34
CA LEU A 136 34.53 -38.90 14.13
C LEU A 136 34.93 -37.42 14.07
N GLY A 137 36.15 -37.12 14.56
CA GLY A 137 36.67 -35.79 14.84
C GLY A 137 36.01 -34.72 13.98
N PHE A 138 35.13 -33.91 14.61
CA PHE A 138 34.29 -32.91 13.97
C PHE A 138 35.08 -32.09 12.96
N LEU A 139 35.00 -32.58 11.73
CA LEU A 139 35.47 -31.99 10.50
C LEU A 139 34.34 -31.06 10.03
N SER A 140 34.15 -29.94 10.73
CA SER A 140 33.27 -28.87 10.24
C SER A 140 33.83 -27.48 10.53
N CYS A 141 35.16 -27.38 10.59
CA CYS A 141 35.88 -26.11 10.45
C CYS A 141 36.53 -26.07 9.07
N LEU A 142 35.75 -25.82 8.01
CA LEU A 142 36.19 -25.00 6.88
C LEU A 142 35.00 -24.65 5.98
N ARG A 143 34.84 -23.33 5.78
CA ARG A 143 34.36 -22.70 4.54
C ARG A 143 32.85 -22.73 4.25
N SER A 144 32.19 -21.65 4.64
CA SER A 144 31.39 -20.86 3.70
C SER A 144 31.46 -19.40 4.15
N GLN A 145 32.49 -18.71 3.63
CA GLN A 145 32.39 -17.27 3.43
C GLN A 145 31.54 -17.08 2.17
N ASP A 146 30.22 -17.16 2.31
CA ASP A 146 29.31 -16.69 1.29
C ASP A 146 28.52 -15.53 1.89
N THR A 147 29.12 -14.34 1.80
CA THR A 147 28.39 -13.08 1.87
C THR A 147 27.37 -13.07 0.72
N PRO A 148 26.07 -12.89 0.97
CA PRO A 148 25.12 -12.64 -0.10
C PRO A 148 25.48 -11.29 -0.73
N LYS A 149 26.02 -11.30 -1.96
CA LYS A 149 26.09 -10.11 -2.81
C LYS A 149 24.67 -9.71 -3.14
N TRP A 150 24.14 -8.74 -2.40
CA TRP A 150 22.96 -8.01 -2.83
C TRP A 150 23.31 -7.26 -4.13
N PRO A 151 22.54 -7.43 -5.23
CA PRO A 151 22.75 -6.60 -6.40
C PRO A 151 22.38 -5.16 -6.05
N ASN A 152 23.36 -4.27 -6.20
CA ASN A 152 23.28 -2.82 -6.27
C ASN A 152 21.86 -2.23 -6.22
N ALA A 153 21.49 -1.63 -5.08
CA ALA A 153 20.54 -0.53 -5.09
C ALA A 153 21.31 0.73 -5.50
N GLN A 154 21.24 1.09 -6.78
CA GLN A 154 21.55 2.45 -7.22
C GLN A 154 20.48 3.39 -6.67
N SER A 155 20.89 4.31 -5.80
CA SER A 155 20.53 5.73 -5.86
C SER A 155 21.54 6.54 -5.08
#